data_AF-A0A7S3N1Y8-F1
#
_entry.id   AF-A0A7S3N1Y8-F1
#
_cell.length_a   1.000
_cell.length_b   1.000
_cell.length_c   1.000
_cell.angle_alpha   90.00
_cell.angle_beta   90.00
_cell.angle_gamma   90.00
#
_symmetry.space_group_name_H-M   'P 1'
#
loop_
_entity.id
_entity.type
_entity.pdbx_description
1 polymer ?
#
loop_
_entity_poly.entity_id
_entity_poly.type
_entity_poly.pdbx_seq_one_letter_code
_entity_poly.pdbx_strand_id
1 'polypeptide(L)'
;RHLRRIIFSLVIVVKMKLYIVLLLALVMFMRPSATTGLPEAELVIEGILVGSFGEVGHDVKTCIKDGEVIFADVRDAIAQFKLKTKEGIVNGLKLIGEAIALIPEEVKDCEEIYQIVKDLEEIAAEFADPEAFLILIGERILWHGISIVEDVEGSIQHFENDQYEPAGEDIGDIIYIIFLSSPKGDKIEDAVQFLEGFFKGALEDDSVELEGCIDDADQIIKSIELIVADFEKGVTSDLEKLFMDLLDLMSDIPKTVIKCGVAEHEIEIIEQWALEMKDLTLMEHKLFDAFLEYPSRIKEDFKTLIDSF
;
A
#
# COMPACT_ATOMS: atom_id res chain seq x y z
N ARG A 1 67.53 1.81 23.43
CA ARG A 1 67.41 1.66 21.94
C ARG A 1 66.22 0.81 21.51
N HIS A 2 65.93 -0.33 22.15
CA HIS A 2 64.80 -1.20 21.79
C HIS A 2 63.43 -0.53 21.91
N LEU A 3 63.15 0.18 23.01
CA LEU A 3 61.86 0.83 23.23
C LEU A 3 61.52 1.91 22.19
N ARG A 4 62.54 2.67 21.74
CA ARG A 4 62.40 3.69 20.68
C ARG A 4 62.03 3.08 19.32
N ARG A 5 62.50 1.86 19.02
CA ARG A 5 62.15 1.17 17.77
C ARG A 5 60.72 0.65 17.80
N ILE A 6 60.25 0.13 18.94
CA ILE A 6 58.88 -0.35 19.10
C ILE A 6 57.87 0.80 18.97
N ILE A 7 58.13 1.93 19.63
CA ILE A 7 57.26 3.12 19.55
C ILE A 7 57.21 3.66 18.11
N PHE A 8 58.34 3.71 17.40
CA PHE A 8 58.38 4.19 16.02
C PHE A 8 57.60 3.28 15.06
N SER A 9 57.72 1.96 15.21
CA SER A 9 56.92 0.99 14.44
C SER A 9 55.42 1.09 14.74
N LEU A 10 55.03 1.30 16.00
CA LEU A 10 53.63 1.44 16.39
C LEU A 10 53.00 2.71 15.79
N VAL A 11 53.73 3.83 15.81
CA VAL A 11 53.26 5.11 15.25
C VAL A 11 53.06 5.01 13.73
N ILE A 12 53.94 4.29 13.02
CA ILE A 12 53.80 4.08 11.57
C ILE A 12 52.56 3.23 11.26
N VAL A 13 52.36 2.13 11.99
CA VAL A 13 51.21 1.23 11.77
C VAL A 13 49.89 1.94 12.06
N VAL A 14 49.82 2.76 13.11
CA VAL A 14 48.62 3.54 13.45
C VAL A 14 48.33 4.61 12.39
N LYS A 15 49.35 5.35 11.92
CA LYS A 15 49.17 6.35 10.86
C LYS A 15 48.76 5.72 9.52
N MET A 16 49.29 4.55 9.20
CA MET A 16 48.96 3.83 7.96
C MET A 16 47.52 3.30 7.99
N LYS A 17 47.06 2.75 9.12
CA LYS A 17 45.66 2.34 9.29
C LYS A 17 44.70 3.53 9.21
N LEU A 18 45.06 4.67 9.80
CA LEU A 18 44.24 5.88 9.73
C LEU A 18 44.12 6.41 8.30
N TYR A 19 45.21 6.37 7.51
CA TYR A 19 45.19 6.74 6.09
C TYR A 19 44.31 5.82 5.24
N ILE A 20 44.34 4.50 5.51
CA ILE A 20 43.49 3.53 4.79
C ILE A 20 42.01 3.76 5.11
N VAL A 21 41.66 4.01 6.37
CA VAL A 21 40.27 4.33 6.76
C VAL A 21 39.80 5.63 6.11
N LEU A 22 40.65 6.66 6.06
CA LEU A 22 40.31 7.94 5.42
C LEU A 22 40.16 7.81 3.89
N LEU A 23 41.00 6.99 3.25
CA LEU A 23 40.89 6.67 1.82
C LEU A 23 39.63 5.87 1.52
N LEU A 24 39.28 4.87 2.35
CA LEU A 24 38.04 4.12 2.21
C LEU A 24 36.81 5.01 2.41
N ALA A 25 36.85 5.94 3.37
CA ALA A 25 35.78 6.93 3.56
C ALA A 25 35.67 7.87 2.35
N LEU A 26 36.78 8.35 1.80
CA LEU A 26 36.77 9.20 0.58
C LEU A 26 36.22 8.47 -0.65
N VAL A 27 36.45 7.16 -0.80
CA VAL A 27 35.87 6.35 -1.87
C VAL A 27 34.36 6.18 -1.67
N MET A 28 33.86 6.09 -0.42
CA MET A 28 32.42 6.08 -0.14
C MET A 28 31.72 7.42 -0.43
N PHE A 29 32.44 8.55 -0.34
CA PHE A 29 31.91 9.89 -0.66
C PHE A 29 32.05 10.27 -2.14
N MET A 30 32.81 9.52 -2.93
CA MET A 30 32.81 9.63 -4.39
C MET A 30 31.86 8.59 -5.00
N ARG A 31 30.57 8.63 -4.61
CA ARG A 31 29.55 8.13 -5.53
C ARG A 31 29.53 9.11 -6.71
N PRO A 32 29.72 8.66 -7.96
CA PRO A 32 29.48 9.51 -9.11
C PRO A 32 28.05 10.06 -8.97
N SER A 33 27.87 11.37 -9.06
CA SER A 33 26.55 11.93 -9.36
C SER A 33 26.25 11.48 -10.78
N ALA A 34 25.54 10.36 -10.88
CA ALA A 34 25.19 9.75 -12.13
C ALA A 34 24.14 10.63 -12.81
N THR A 35 24.48 11.12 -14.00
CA THR A 35 23.53 11.65 -14.97
C THR A 35 22.86 10.44 -15.64
N THR A 36 21.94 9.77 -14.94
CA THR A 36 21.37 8.43 -15.31
C THR A 36 19.84 8.37 -15.28
N GLY A 37 19.13 9.48 -15.49
CA GLY A 37 17.66 9.48 -15.42
C GLY A 37 16.96 8.57 -16.44
N LEU A 38 17.49 8.46 -17.67
CA LEU A 38 16.81 7.74 -18.75
C LEU A 38 16.70 6.21 -18.52
N PRO A 39 17.78 5.47 -18.17
CA PRO A 39 17.65 4.03 -17.88
C PRO A 39 16.80 3.72 -16.64
N GLU A 40 16.80 4.60 -15.64
CA GLU A 40 16.03 4.41 -14.41
C GLU A 40 14.53 4.63 -14.67
N ALA A 41 14.20 5.65 -15.46
CA ALA A 41 12.83 5.92 -15.88
C ALA A 41 12.25 4.82 -16.78
N GLU A 42 13.04 4.29 -17.72
CA GLU A 42 12.65 3.14 -18.55
C GLU A 42 12.23 1.93 -17.71
N LEU A 43 12.96 1.66 -16.61
CA LEU A 43 12.66 0.56 -15.70
C LEU A 43 11.36 0.78 -14.94
N VAL A 44 11.13 1.99 -14.40
CA VAL A 44 9.88 2.32 -13.71
C VAL A 44 8.68 2.20 -14.66
N ILE A 45 8.79 2.76 -15.86
CA ILE A 45 7.71 2.73 -16.86
C ILE A 45 7.39 1.30 -17.26
N GLU A 46 8.41 0.49 -17.58
CA GLU A 46 8.17 -0.92 -17.90
C GLU A 46 7.51 -1.65 -16.74
N GLY A 47 8.03 -1.50 -15.52
CA GLY A 47 7.42 -2.13 -14.35
C GLY A 47 5.95 -1.77 -14.20
N ILE A 48 5.59 -0.48 -14.32
CA ILE A 48 4.19 -0.03 -14.25
C ILE A 48 3.33 -0.74 -15.29
N LEU A 49 3.81 -0.85 -16.53
CA LEU A 49 3.06 -1.53 -17.59
C LEU A 49 2.95 -3.04 -17.34
N VAL A 50 4.01 -3.66 -16.84
CA VAL A 50 4.04 -5.10 -16.52
C VAL A 50 3.08 -5.43 -15.39
N GLY A 51 3.10 -4.68 -14.28
CA GLY A 51 2.13 -4.89 -13.19
C GLY A 51 0.69 -4.62 -13.63
N SER A 52 0.48 -3.54 -14.41
CA SER A 52 -0.88 -3.14 -14.83
C SER A 52 -1.48 -4.09 -15.88
N PHE A 53 -0.69 -4.59 -16.83
CA PHE A 53 -1.18 -5.27 -18.04
C PHE A 53 -0.54 -6.65 -18.28
N GLY A 54 0.29 -7.12 -17.36
CA GLY A 54 1.04 -8.37 -17.48
C GLY A 54 2.07 -8.35 -18.60
N GLU A 55 2.27 -9.50 -19.24
CA GLU A 55 3.31 -9.71 -20.26
C GLU A 55 3.27 -8.73 -21.44
N VAL A 56 2.12 -8.12 -21.73
CA VAL A 56 1.98 -7.13 -22.82
C VAL A 56 2.70 -5.81 -22.47
N GLY A 57 3.01 -5.57 -21.19
CA GLY A 57 3.80 -4.43 -20.74
C GLY A 57 5.32 -4.58 -20.94
N HIS A 58 5.81 -5.78 -21.27
CA HIS A 58 7.23 -6.00 -21.53
C HIS A 58 7.70 -5.38 -22.86
N ASP A 59 9.02 -5.27 -23.02
CA ASP A 59 9.72 -4.86 -24.24
C ASP A 59 9.51 -3.39 -24.68
N VAL A 60 8.94 -2.55 -23.81
CA VAL A 60 8.77 -1.11 -24.08
C VAL A 60 10.05 -0.28 -23.87
N LYS A 61 11.07 -0.78 -23.12
CA LYS A 61 12.30 0.02 -22.82
C LYS A 61 12.92 0.63 -24.07
N THR A 62 12.88 -0.09 -25.19
CA THR A 62 13.56 0.31 -26.43
C THR A 62 12.88 1.45 -27.21
N CYS A 63 11.64 1.79 -26.86
CA CYS A 63 10.83 2.78 -27.56
C CYS A 63 10.38 3.96 -26.67
N ILE A 64 10.76 3.99 -25.39
CA ILE A 64 10.59 5.13 -24.49
C ILE A 64 11.52 6.27 -24.94
N LYS A 65 11.00 7.50 -25.02
CA LYS A 65 11.75 8.68 -25.51
C LYS A 65 12.38 9.47 -24.39
N ASP A 66 11.61 9.73 -23.35
CA ASP A 66 11.97 10.42 -22.13
C ASP A 66 11.17 9.79 -20.98
N GLY A 67 11.63 9.99 -19.77
CA GLY A 67 10.90 9.55 -18.57
C GLY A 67 11.42 10.24 -17.31
N GLU A 68 12.29 11.24 -17.44
CA GLU A 68 12.89 11.91 -16.28
C GLU A 68 11.83 12.53 -15.36
N VAL A 69 10.74 13.05 -15.95
CA VAL A 69 9.60 13.59 -15.20
C VAL A 69 8.82 12.48 -14.50
N ILE A 70 8.51 11.38 -15.21
CA ILE A 70 7.82 10.20 -14.63
C ILE A 70 8.61 9.66 -13.43
N PHE A 71 9.92 9.50 -13.59
CA PHE A 71 10.79 9.03 -12.51
C PHE A 71 10.82 10.00 -11.32
N ALA A 72 10.89 11.30 -11.59
CA ALA A 72 10.86 12.32 -10.55
C ALA A 72 9.52 12.32 -9.78
N ASP A 73 8.41 12.19 -10.49
CA ASP A 73 7.07 12.17 -9.90
C ASP A 73 6.88 10.90 -9.05
N VAL A 74 7.31 9.73 -9.52
CA VAL A 74 7.28 8.48 -8.73
C VAL A 74 8.16 8.58 -7.48
N ARG A 75 9.39 9.09 -7.60
CA ARG A 75 10.27 9.32 -6.44
C ARG A 75 9.61 10.24 -5.42
N ASP A 76 9.03 11.34 -5.89
CA ASP A 76 8.43 12.34 -5.02
C ASP A 76 7.14 11.79 -4.40
N ALA A 77 6.37 10.96 -5.12
CA ALA A 77 5.21 10.25 -4.60
C ALA A 77 5.59 9.30 -3.46
N ILE A 78 6.64 8.50 -3.63
CA ILE A 78 7.18 7.62 -2.60
C ILE A 78 7.59 8.43 -1.35
N ALA A 79 8.21 9.59 -1.55
CA ALA A 79 8.54 10.48 -0.43
C ALA A 79 7.28 10.98 0.29
N GLN A 80 6.18 11.23 -0.41
CA GLN A 80 4.90 11.61 0.19
C GLN A 80 4.23 10.45 0.94
N PHE A 81 4.20 9.24 0.37
CA PHE A 81 3.60 8.06 1.04
C PHE A 81 4.30 7.72 2.35
N LYS A 82 5.62 7.90 2.41
CA LYS A 82 6.40 7.72 3.63
C LYS A 82 6.03 8.66 4.77
N LEU A 83 5.35 9.78 4.49
CA LEU A 83 4.84 10.66 5.54
C LEU A 83 3.69 10.00 6.32
N LYS A 84 2.98 9.04 5.72
CA LYS A 84 1.81 8.36 6.30
C LYS A 84 0.74 9.33 6.81
N THR A 85 0.62 10.49 6.17
CA THR A 85 -0.43 11.50 6.44
C THR A 85 -1.42 11.55 5.27
N LYS A 86 -2.67 12.02 5.49
CA LYS A 86 -3.63 12.29 4.39
C LYS A 86 -2.99 13.12 3.29
N GLU A 87 -2.40 14.25 3.67
CA GLU A 87 -1.80 15.17 2.71
C GLU A 87 -0.69 14.49 1.90
N GLY A 88 0.11 13.64 2.55
CA GLY A 88 1.10 12.80 1.88
C GLY A 88 0.45 11.80 0.92
N ILE A 89 -0.58 11.08 1.36
CA ILE A 89 -1.30 10.12 0.49
C ILE A 89 -1.90 10.85 -0.72
N VAL A 90 -2.66 11.93 -0.52
CA VAL A 90 -3.28 12.72 -1.59
C VAL A 90 -2.24 13.28 -2.57
N ASN A 91 -1.15 13.86 -2.06
CA ASN A 91 -0.09 14.40 -2.91
C ASN A 91 0.66 13.28 -3.64
N GLY A 92 0.88 12.13 -2.99
CA GLY A 92 1.51 10.97 -3.60
C GLY A 92 0.67 10.41 -4.74
N LEU A 93 -0.63 10.19 -4.50
CA LEU A 93 -1.57 9.74 -5.54
C LEU A 93 -1.64 10.73 -6.70
N LYS A 94 -1.65 12.03 -6.42
CA LYS A 94 -1.61 13.06 -7.47
C LYS A 94 -0.35 12.93 -8.34
N LEU A 95 0.82 12.78 -7.73
CA LEU A 95 2.09 12.60 -8.45
C LEU A 95 2.10 11.30 -9.27
N ILE A 96 1.55 10.20 -8.74
CA ILE A 96 1.37 8.97 -9.51
C ILE A 96 0.44 9.19 -10.71
N GLY A 97 -0.68 9.90 -10.53
CA GLY A 97 -1.58 10.25 -11.62
C GLY A 97 -0.91 11.11 -12.70
N GLU A 98 -0.10 12.10 -12.30
CA GLU A 98 0.71 12.93 -13.19
C GLU A 98 1.73 12.07 -13.96
N ALA A 99 2.40 11.12 -13.29
CA ALA A 99 3.32 10.17 -13.92
C ALA A 99 2.61 9.27 -14.94
N ILE A 100 1.47 8.67 -14.59
CA ILE A 100 0.68 7.80 -15.47
C ILE A 100 0.21 8.57 -16.71
N ALA A 101 -0.22 9.82 -16.55
CA ALA A 101 -0.69 10.67 -17.65
C ALA A 101 0.40 10.96 -18.71
N LEU A 102 1.67 10.85 -18.34
CA LEU A 102 2.80 11.05 -19.26
C LEU A 102 3.15 9.78 -20.04
N ILE A 103 2.93 8.58 -19.47
CA ILE A 103 3.29 7.30 -20.08
C ILE A 103 2.77 7.17 -21.53
N PRO A 104 1.47 7.44 -21.85
CA PRO A 104 0.95 7.39 -23.21
C PRO A 104 1.82 8.04 -24.29
N GLU A 105 2.32 9.25 -24.03
CA GLU A 105 3.14 10.01 -24.98
C GLU A 105 4.55 9.43 -25.12
N GLU A 106 5.11 8.91 -24.02
CA GLU A 106 6.46 8.33 -24.00
C GLU A 106 6.53 7.00 -24.72
N VAL A 107 5.42 6.25 -24.73
CA VAL A 107 5.37 4.89 -25.28
C VAL A 107 4.61 4.80 -26.61
N LYS A 108 4.09 5.92 -27.16
CA LYS A 108 3.26 5.90 -28.39
C LYS A 108 3.95 5.35 -29.65
N ASP A 109 5.28 5.31 -29.68
CA ASP A 109 6.06 4.77 -30.80
C ASP A 109 6.28 3.25 -30.66
N CYS A 110 5.86 2.65 -29.54
CA CYS A 110 5.89 1.21 -29.31
C CYS A 110 4.70 0.55 -30.03
N GLU A 111 4.99 -0.28 -31.05
CA GLU A 111 3.95 -0.86 -31.92
C GLU A 111 2.98 -1.82 -31.18
N GLU A 112 3.38 -2.38 -30.04
CA GLU A 112 2.69 -3.49 -29.38
C GLU A 112 1.68 -3.07 -28.28
N ILE A 113 1.60 -1.77 -27.95
CA ILE A 113 0.87 -1.29 -26.76
C ILE A 113 -0.22 -0.25 -27.06
N TYR A 114 -0.63 -0.10 -28.32
CA TYR A 114 -1.62 0.93 -28.71
C TYR A 114 -2.94 0.82 -27.92
N GLN A 115 -3.36 -0.40 -27.56
CA GLN A 115 -4.56 -0.60 -26.74
C GLN A 115 -4.33 -0.18 -25.28
N ILE A 116 -3.15 -0.46 -24.73
CA ILE A 116 -2.73 -0.08 -23.37
C ILE A 116 -2.69 1.44 -23.22
N VAL A 117 -2.20 2.16 -24.24
CA VAL A 117 -2.16 3.63 -24.26
C VAL A 117 -3.54 4.23 -23.98
N LYS A 118 -4.59 3.66 -24.58
CA LYS A 118 -5.97 4.14 -24.35
C LYS A 118 -6.44 3.87 -22.92
N ASP A 119 -6.13 2.70 -22.38
CA ASP A 119 -6.53 2.33 -21.01
C ASP A 119 -5.79 3.21 -19.98
N LEU A 120 -4.51 3.54 -20.23
CA LEU A 120 -3.74 4.49 -19.41
C LEU A 120 -4.30 5.92 -19.45
N GLU A 121 -4.77 6.39 -20.61
CA GLU A 121 -5.43 7.70 -20.72
C GLU A 121 -6.73 7.74 -19.90
N GLU A 122 -7.51 6.64 -19.90
CA GLU A 122 -8.72 6.50 -19.08
C GLU A 122 -8.37 6.46 -17.59
N ILE A 123 -7.38 5.67 -17.19
CA ILE A 123 -6.88 5.61 -15.80
C ILE A 123 -6.40 6.99 -15.33
N ALA A 124 -5.58 7.68 -16.13
CA ALA A 124 -5.05 9.00 -15.79
C ALA A 124 -6.17 10.04 -15.57
N ALA A 125 -7.31 9.90 -16.26
CA ALA A 125 -8.45 10.78 -16.07
C ALA A 125 -9.12 10.61 -14.69
N GLU A 126 -9.07 9.43 -14.09
CA GLU A 126 -9.61 9.17 -12.74
C GLU A 126 -8.82 9.93 -11.66
N PHE A 127 -7.52 10.17 -11.88
CA PHE A 127 -6.70 10.98 -10.98
C PHE A 127 -6.99 12.49 -11.05
N ALA A 128 -7.83 12.95 -11.98
CA ALA A 128 -8.17 14.37 -12.12
C ALA A 128 -9.02 14.90 -10.95
N ASP A 129 -9.68 14.02 -10.20
CA ASP A 129 -10.39 14.34 -8.96
C ASP A 129 -9.88 13.45 -7.82
N PRO A 130 -8.81 13.88 -7.12
CA PRO A 130 -8.20 13.09 -6.04
C PRO A 130 -9.15 12.74 -4.88
N GLU A 131 -10.19 13.54 -4.63
CA GLU A 131 -11.15 13.25 -3.57
C GLU A 131 -12.13 12.14 -3.99
N ALA A 132 -12.66 12.20 -5.21
CA ALA A 132 -13.48 11.11 -5.76
C ALA A 132 -12.66 9.81 -5.88
N PHE A 133 -11.37 9.94 -6.24
CA PHE A 133 -10.47 8.82 -6.35
C PHE A 133 -10.19 8.13 -5.00
N LEU A 134 -10.07 8.89 -3.90
CA LEU A 134 -9.94 8.29 -2.56
C LEU A 134 -11.13 7.40 -2.18
N ILE A 135 -12.34 7.77 -2.59
CA ILE A 135 -13.54 6.97 -2.36
C ILE A 135 -13.45 5.65 -3.15
N LEU A 136 -13.05 5.71 -4.42
CA LEU A 136 -12.84 4.53 -5.27
C LEU A 136 -11.76 3.60 -4.71
N ILE A 137 -10.62 4.16 -4.28
CA ILE A 137 -9.56 3.39 -3.63
C ILE A 137 -10.08 2.75 -2.35
N GLY A 138 -10.88 3.46 -1.55
CA GLY A 138 -11.47 2.95 -0.32
C GLY A 138 -12.30 1.68 -0.56
N GLU A 139 -13.12 1.65 -1.62
CA GLU A 139 -13.86 0.45 -2.02
C GLU A 139 -12.90 -0.71 -2.35
N ARG A 140 -11.83 -0.45 -3.08
CA ARG A 140 -10.85 -1.48 -3.49
C ARG A 140 -10.00 -1.99 -2.33
N ILE A 141 -9.60 -1.11 -1.42
CA ILE A 141 -8.87 -1.46 -0.18
C ILE A 141 -9.72 -2.37 0.71
N LEU A 142 -11.04 -2.22 0.73
CA LEU A 142 -11.88 -3.11 1.52
C LEU A 142 -11.79 -4.57 1.04
N TRP A 143 -11.60 -4.81 -0.25
CA TRP A 143 -11.49 -6.17 -0.80
C TRP A 143 -10.04 -6.65 -0.93
N HIS A 144 -9.12 -5.76 -1.27
CA HIS A 144 -7.72 -6.07 -1.60
C HIS A 144 -6.71 -5.39 -0.68
N GLY A 145 -7.12 -5.04 0.54
CA GLY A 145 -6.33 -4.20 1.44
C GLY A 145 -4.96 -4.77 1.77
N ILE A 146 -4.83 -6.10 1.91
CA ILE A 146 -3.51 -6.74 2.11
C ILE A 146 -2.62 -6.48 0.91
N SER A 147 -3.06 -6.88 -0.29
CA SER A 147 -2.26 -6.76 -1.51
C SER A 147 -1.86 -5.30 -1.78
N ILE A 148 -2.81 -4.36 -1.71
CA ILE A 148 -2.52 -2.94 -1.94
C ILE A 148 -1.50 -2.40 -0.92
N VAL A 149 -1.62 -2.77 0.36
CA VAL A 149 -0.66 -2.32 1.39
C VAL A 149 0.72 -2.94 1.16
N GLU A 150 0.77 -4.23 0.81
CA GLU A 150 2.01 -4.93 0.50
C GLU A 150 2.71 -4.33 -0.72
N ASP A 151 1.97 -3.99 -1.78
CA ASP A 151 2.50 -3.34 -2.98
C ASP A 151 2.96 -1.90 -2.70
N VAL A 152 2.24 -1.14 -1.84
CA VAL A 152 2.70 0.20 -1.42
C VAL A 152 4.00 0.08 -0.62
N GLU A 153 4.10 -0.86 0.31
CA GLU A 153 5.34 -1.07 1.07
C GLU A 153 6.47 -1.63 0.21
N GLY A 154 6.14 -2.53 -0.73
CA GLY A 154 7.04 -3.08 -1.74
C GLY A 154 7.62 -1.99 -2.61
N SER A 155 6.78 -1.13 -3.19
CA SER A 155 7.23 -0.06 -4.09
C SER A 155 8.20 0.90 -3.38
N ILE A 156 7.92 1.24 -2.12
CA ILE A 156 8.82 2.06 -1.29
C ILE A 156 10.16 1.33 -1.08
N GLN A 157 10.14 0.06 -0.68
CA GLN A 157 11.35 -0.71 -0.40
C GLN A 157 12.20 -0.95 -1.65
N HIS A 158 11.57 -1.37 -2.76
CA HIS A 158 12.23 -1.60 -4.03
C HIS A 158 12.87 -0.31 -4.56
N PHE A 159 12.15 0.81 -4.51
CA PHE A 159 12.69 2.09 -4.97
C PHE A 159 13.88 2.56 -4.13
N GLU A 160 13.83 2.40 -2.80
CA GLU A 160 14.94 2.73 -1.90
C GLU A 160 16.19 1.85 -2.12
N ASN A 161 15.99 0.66 -2.68
CA ASN A 161 17.05 -0.29 -3.00
C ASN A 161 17.53 -0.21 -4.46
N ASP A 162 17.18 0.86 -5.19
CA ASP A 162 17.48 1.04 -6.62
C ASP A 162 16.89 -0.07 -7.53
N GLN A 163 15.84 -0.76 -7.07
CA GLN A 163 15.10 -1.80 -7.80
C GLN A 163 13.90 -1.18 -8.52
N TYR A 164 14.16 -0.35 -9.51
CA TYR A 164 13.16 0.52 -10.15
C TYR A 164 12.08 -0.22 -10.95
N GLU A 165 12.44 -1.33 -11.59
CA GLU A 165 11.47 -2.16 -12.32
C GLU A 165 10.50 -2.86 -11.36
N PRO A 166 10.96 -3.59 -10.31
CA PRO A 166 10.06 -4.10 -9.27
C PRO A 166 9.22 -3.01 -8.58
N ALA A 167 9.80 -1.83 -8.32
CA ALA A 167 9.03 -0.71 -7.75
C ALA A 167 7.91 -0.24 -8.70
N GLY A 168 8.17 -0.25 -10.01
CA GLY A 168 7.17 0.02 -11.03
C GLY A 168 6.11 -1.09 -11.09
N GLU A 169 6.51 -2.36 -10.99
CA GLU A 169 5.60 -3.51 -10.97
C GLU A 169 4.60 -3.40 -9.82
N ASP A 170 5.05 -3.14 -8.60
CA ASP A 170 4.16 -2.94 -7.45
C ASP A 170 3.14 -1.79 -7.68
N ILE A 171 3.59 -0.67 -8.29
CA ILE A 171 2.69 0.44 -8.66
C ILE A 171 1.68 -0.01 -9.72
N GLY A 172 2.14 -0.81 -10.69
CA GLY A 172 1.30 -1.40 -11.74
C GLY A 172 0.25 -2.35 -11.18
N ASP A 173 0.61 -3.20 -10.22
CA ASP A 173 -0.30 -4.14 -9.57
C ASP A 173 -1.41 -3.38 -8.82
N ILE A 174 -1.07 -2.28 -8.14
CA ILE A 174 -2.07 -1.39 -7.53
C ILE A 174 -3.01 -0.80 -8.58
N ILE A 175 -2.48 -0.33 -9.72
CA ILE A 175 -3.30 0.19 -10.83
C ILE A 175 -4.23 -0.90 -11.37
N TYR A 176 -3.72 -2.13 -11.54
CA TYR A 176 -4.51 -3.27 -11.97
C TYR A 176 -5.66 -3.53 -11.01
N ILE A 177 -5.37 -3.68 -9.72
CA ILE A 177 -6.38 -3.91 -8.68
C ILE A 177 -7.45 -2.82 -8.70
N ILE A 178 -7.06 -1.55 -8.77
CA ILE A 178 -8.02 -0.45 -8.65
C ILE A 178 -8.90 -0.32 -9.91
N PHE A 179 -8.30 -0.34 -11.10
CA PHE A 179 -8.98 0.13 -12.32
C PHE A 179 -9.29 -0.96 -13.34
N LEU A 180 -8.47 -2.01 -13.41
CA LEU A 180 -8.52 -2.99 -14.51
C LEU A 180 -9.12 -4.32 -14.07
N SER A 181 -8.94 -4.67 -12.79
CA SER A 181 -9.59 -5.81 -12.17
C SER A 181 -11.10 -5.56 -12.11
N SER A 182 -11.89 -6.60 -12.35
CA SER A 182 -13.33 -6.48 -12.19
C SER A 182 -13.64 -6.58 -10.69
N PRO A 183 -14.52 -5.73 -10.11
CA PRO A 183 -15.08 -5.94 -8.76
C PRO A 183 -15.91 -7.23 -8.64
N LYS A 184 -16.00 -8.01 -9.72
CA LYS A 184 -16.52 -9.37 -9.76
C LYS A 184 -15.36 -10.37 -9.86
N GLY A 185 -14.33 -10.18 -9.04
CA GLY A 185 -13.39 -11.24 -8.70
C GLY A 185 -14.13 -12.46 -8.18
N ASP A 186 -13.40 -13.54 -7.89
CA ASP A 186 -13.99 -14.60 -7.10
C ASP A 186 -14.35 -14.00 -5.74
N LYS A 187 -15.63 -13.73 -5.50
CA LYS A 187 -16.08 -13.07 -4.27
C LYS A 187 -15.65 -13.82 -3.01
N ILE A 188 -15.35 -15.11 -3.13
CA ILE A 188 -14.78 -15.91 -2.05
C ILE A 188 -13.34 -15.50 -1.77
N GLU A 189 -12.52 -15.28 -2.80
CA GLU A 189 -11.15 -14.79 -2.67
C GLU A 189 -11.13 -13.38 -2.06
N ASP A 190 -11.99 -12.48 -2.52
CA ASP A 190 -12.10 -11.13 -1.95
C ASP A 190 -12.50 -11.17 -0.46
N ALA A 191 -13.42 -12.07 -0.10
CA ALA A 191 -13.81 -12.28 1.29
C ALA A 191 -12.68 -12.89 2.14
N VAL A 192 -11.89 -13.81 1.57
CA VAL A 192 -10.69 -14.37 2.21
C VAL A 192 -9.68 -13.26 2.50
N GLN A 193 -9.34 -12.45 1.51
CA GLN A 193 -8.39 -11.33 1.67
C GLN A 193 -8.88 -10.31 2.70
N PHE A 194 -10.16 -9.96 2.68
CA PHE A 194 -10.76 -9.10 3.71
C PHE A 194 -10.59 -9.70 5.11
N LEU A 195 -10.90 -10.99 5.28
CA LEU A 195 -10.85 -11.65 6.58
C LEU A 195 -9.42 -11.78 7.11
N GLU A 196 -8.48 -12.20 6.28
CA GLU A 196 -7.05 -12.27 6.66
C GLU A 196 -6.55 -10.88 7.07
N GLY A 197 -6.93 -9.83 6.33
CA GLY A 197 -6.60 -8.45 6.65
C GLY A 197 -7.23 -8.00 7.97
N PHE A 198 -8.47 -8.41 8.21
CA PHE A 198 -9.17 -8.16 9.48
C PHE A 198 -8.47 -8.83 10.65
N PHE A 199 -8.08 -10.11 10.55
CA PHE A 199 -7.36 -10.82 11.64
C PHE A 199 -5.99 -10.20 11.91
N LYS A 200 -5.23 -9.92 10.86
CA LYS A 200 -3.93 -9.22 10.95
C LYS A 200 -4.07 -7.86 11.62
N GLY A 201 -5.07 -7.07 11.23
CA GLY A 201 -5.29 -5.72 11.75
C GLY A 201 -5.88 -5.67 13.16
N ALA A 202 -6.87 -6.52 13.45
CA ALA A 202 -7.63 -6.47 14.70
C ALA A 202 -6.96 -7.23 15.84
N LEU A 203 -6.28 -8.33 15.54
CA LEU A 203 -5.68 -9.23 16.54
C LEU A 203 -4.15 -9.27 16.48
N GLU A 204 -3.52 -8.54 15.56
CA GLU A 204 -2.08 -8.63 15.28
C GLU A 204 -1.64 -10.08 14.95
N ASP A 205 -2.55 -10.87 14.35
CA ASP A 205 -2.31 -12.26 13.98
C ASP A 205 -2.13 -12.40 12.47
N ASP A 206 -0.88 -12.60 12.07
CA ASP A 206 -0.43 -12.83 10.71
C ASP A 206 -0.37 -14.32 10.34
N SER A 207 -0.79 -15.22 11.23
CA SER A 207 -0.76 -16.68 11.02
C SER A 207 -2.08 -17.28 10.51
N VAL A 208 -3.12 -16.46 10.39
CA VAL A 208 -4.43 -16.88 9.88
C VAL A 208 -4.38 -16.99 8.35
N GLU A 209 -4.33 -18.22 7.86
CA GLU A 209 -4.47 -18.57 6.43
C GLU A 209 -5.87 -19.17 6.20
N LEU A 210 -6.71 -18.49 5.42
CA LEU A 210 -8.10 -18.87 5.17
C LEU A 210 -8.33 -19.43 3.76
N GLU A 211 -7.32 -19.33 2.89
CA GLU A 211 -7.36 -19.83 1.52
C GLU A 211 -7.79 -21.30 1.46
N GLY A 212 -8.77 -21.60 0.60
CA GLY A 212 -9.28 -22.96 0.38
C GLY A 212 -10.12 -23.54 1.53
N CYS A 213 -10.29 -22.82 2.65
CA CYS A 213 -11.18 -23.23 3.72
C CYS A 213 -12.61 -22.68 3.58
N ILE A 214 -12.74 -21.41 3.17
CA ILE A 214 -14.04 -20.74 3.09
C ILE A 214 -14.79 -21.25 1.86
N ASP A 215 -15.90 -21.94 2.09
CA ASP A 215 -16.77 -22.51 1.04
C ASP A 215 -18.04 -21.69 0.76
N ASP A 216 -18.41 -20.82 1.69
CA ASP A 216 -19.55 -19.89 1.60
C ASP A 216 -19.20 -18.59 2.35
N ALA A 217 -19.08 -17.50 1.60
CA ALA A 217 -18.81 -16.17 2.12
C ALA A 217 -19.99 -15.20 1.91
N ASP A 218 -21.16 -15.69 1.47
CA ASP A 218 -22.25 -14.86 0.95
C ASP A 218 -22.72 -13.80 1.96
N GLN A 219 -22.77 -14.15 3.26
CA GLN A 219 -23.19 -13.20 4.30
C GLN A 219 -22.15 -12.12 4.55
N ILE A 220 -20.86 -12.48 4.62
CA ILE A 220 -19.78 -11.50 4.79
C ILE A 220 -19.72 -10.56 3.60
N ILE A 221 -19.75 -11.11 2.38
CA ILE A 221 -19.76 -10.34 1.15
C ILE A 221 -20.92 -9.34 1.17
N LYS A 222 -22.13 -9.82 1.50
CA LYS A 222 -23.31 -8.98 1.56
C LYS A 222 -23.19 -7.87 2.62
N SER A 223 -22.67 -8.18 3.80
CA SER A 223 -22.49 -7.19 4.87
C SER A 223 -21.46 -6.13 4.47
N ILE A 224 -20.37 -6.51 3.80
CA ILE A 224 -19.38 -5.57 3.25
C ILE A 224 -20.01 -4.70 2.15
N GLU A 225 -20.74 -5.29 1.20
CA GLU A 225 -21.43 -4.55 0.14
C GLU A 225 -22.41 -3.50 0.71
N LEU A 226 -23.11 -3.81 1.81
CA LEU A 226 -23.99 -2.87 2.50
C LEU A 226 -23.22 -1.73 3.18
N ILE A 227 -22.10 -2.04 3.85
CA ILE A 227 -21.22 -1.06 4.49
C ILE A 227 -20.63 -0.10 3.45
N VAL A 228 -20.11 -0.63 2.33
CA VAL A 228 -19.61 0.17 1.19
C VAL A 228 -20.70 1.11 0.68
N ALA A 229 -21.89 0.57 0.41
CA ALA A 229 -23.00 1.36 -0.11
C ALA A 229 -23.48 2.46 0.87
N ASP A 230 -23.21 2.32 2.17
CA ASP A 230 -23.51 3.35 3.16
C ASP A 230 -22.40 4.40 3.27
N PHE A 231 -21.12 4.01 3.11
CA PHE A 231 -20.01 4.96 2.97
C PHE A 231 -20.16 5.84 1.73
N GLU A 232 -20.56 5.27 0.59
CA GLU A 232 -20.79 6.01 -0.67
C GLU A 232 -21.87 7.09 -0.54
N LYS A 233 -22.90 6.86 0.30
CA LYS A 233 -23.95 7.85 0.59
C LYS A 233 -23.48 8.95 1.54
N GLY A 234 -22.28 8.81 2.10
CA GLY A 234 -21.70 9.65 3.14
C GLY A 234 -22.11 9.19 4.54
N VAL A 235 -21.13 9.18 5.46
CA VAL A 235 -21.22 8.69 6.85
C VAL A 235 -22.36 9.33 7.65
N THR A 236 -22.78 10.55 7.29
CA THR A 236 -23.84 11.28 8.00
C THR A 236 -25.25 10.91 7.54
N SER A 237 -25.41 10.14 6.47
CA SER A 237 -26.73 9.88 5.87
C SER A 237 -27.57 8.90 6.69
N ASP A 238 -26.96 7.83 7.22
CA ASP A 238 -27.61 6.84 8.08
C ASP A 238 -26.59 6.09 8.97
N LEU A 239 -26.03 6.83 9.94
CA LEU A 239 -25.00 6.29 10.85
C LEU A 239 -25.49 5.10 11.68
N GLU A 240 -26.78 5.06 12.03
CA GLU A 240 -27.39 3.94 12.76
C GLU A 240 -27.37 2.67 11.89
N LYS A 241 -27.78 2.77 10.62
CA LYS A 241 -27.73 1.65 9.69
C LYS A 241 -26.30 1.16 9.45
N LEU A 242 -25.35 2.07 9.18
CA LEU A 242 -23.94 1.72 8.98
C LEU A 242 -23.39 0.94 10.20
N PHE A 243 -23.73 1.38 11.41
CA PHE A 243 -23.31 0.70 12.64
C PHE A 243 -23.93 -0.70 12.76
N MET A 244 -25.21 -0.85 12.39
CA MET A 244 -25.87 -2.16 12.39
C MET A 244 -25.29 -3.11 11.34
N ASP A 245 -24.93 -2.61 10.16
CA ASP A 245 -24.29 -3.42 9.11
C ASP A 245 -22.88 -3.86 9.55
N LEU A 246 -22.12 -3.00 10.25
CA LEU A 246 -20.84 -3.35 10.89
C LEU A 246 -21.01 -4.42 11.98
N LEU A 247 -22.07 -4.31 12.79
CA LEU A 247 -22.41 -5.28 13.83
C LEU A 247 -22.75 -6.66 13.26
N ASP A 248 -23.46 -6.68 12.13
CA ASP A 248 -23.80 -7.91 11.41
C ASP A 248 -22.55 -8.54 10.82
N LEU A 249 -21.68 -7.75 10.17
CA LEU A 249 -20.37 -8.21 9.69
C LEU A 249 -19.55 -8.86 10.83
N MET A 250 -19.40 -8.16 11.95
CA MET A 250 -18.67 -8.66 13.13
C MET A 250 -19.28 -9.93 13.72
N SER A 251 -20.61 -10.07 13.64
CA SER A 251 -21.31 -11.28 14.08
C SER A 251 -21.14 -12.45 13.09
N ASP A 252 -20.82 -12.17 11.84
CA ASP A 252 -20.69 -13.18 10.78
C ASP A 252 -19.25 -13.70 10.63
N ILE A 253 -18.23 -12.89 10.94
CA ILE A 253 -16.81 -13.31 10.91
C ILE A 253 -16.59 -14.64 11.65
N PRO A 254 -16.94 -14.80 12.95
CA PRO A 254 -16.77 -16.06 13.67
C PRO A 254 -17.40 -17.26 12.96
N LYS A 255 -18.61 -17.08 12.40
CA LYS A 255 -19.38 -18.16 11.77
C LYS A 255 -18.73 -18.64 10.48
N THR A 256 -18.13 -17.72 9.73
CA THR A 256 -17.49 -18.02 8.45
C THR A 256 -16.18 -18.75 8.66
N VAL A 257 -15.36 -18.33 9.63
CA VAL A 257 -14.00 -18.87 9.80
C VAL A 257 -13.90 -20.03 10.80
N ILE A 258 -14.97 -20.41 11.50
CA ILE A 258 -14.94 -21.48 12.52
C ILE A 258 -14.44 -22.84 12.00
N LYS A 259 -14.61 -23.10 10.70
CA LYS A 259 -14.13 -24.34 10.07
C LYS A 259 -12.65 -24.27 9.65
N CYS A 260 -12.03 -23.09 9.71
CA CYS A 260 -10.69 -22.81 9.17
C CYS A 260 -9.56 -23.00 10.16
N GLY A 261 -9.85 -23.52 11.35
CA GLY A 261 -8.81 -23.78 12.35
C GLY A 261 -8.22 -22.52 12.98
N VAL A 262 -8.85 -21.36 12.77
CA VAL A 262 -8.63 -20.14 13.58
C VAL A 262 -8.74 -20.51 15.06
N ALA A 263 -7.87 -19.95 15.90
CA ALA A 263 -7.81 -20.38 17.30
C ALA A 263 -9.13 -20.06 18.00
N GLU A 264 -9.62 -21.00 18.82
CA GLU A 264 -10.87 -20.84 19.57
C GLU A 264 -10.88 -19.52 20.37
N HIS A 265 -9.72 -19.11 20.88
CA HIS A 265 -9.56 -17.85 21.59
C HIS A 265 -9.83 -16.60 20.73
N GLU A 266 -9.35 -16.56 19.48
CA GLU A 266 -9.59 -15.43 18.56
C GLU A 266 -11.08 -15.33 18.20
N ILE A 267 -11.71 -16.47 17.96
CA ILE A 267 -13.16 -16.57 17.71
C ILE A 267 -13.95 -16.02 18.91
N GLU A 268 -13.60 -16.44 20.14
CA GLU A 268 -14.26 -15.97 21.37
C GLU A 268 -14.10 -14.45 21.56
N ILE A 269 -12.93 -13.88 21.23
CA ILE A 269 -12.69 -12.42 21.31
C ILE A 269 -13.66 -11.68 20.38
N ILE A 270 -13.76 -12.11 19.11
CA ILE A 270 -14.61 -11.44 18.12
C ILE A 270 -16.10 -11.60 18.48
N GLU A 271 -16.52 -12.79 18.92
CA GLU A 271 -17.89 -13.01 19.39
C GLU A 271 -18.23 -12.11 20.59
N GLN A 272 -17.29 -11.98 21.54
CA GLN A 272 -17.47 -11.09 22.68
C GLN A 272 -17.59 -9.63 22.23
N TRP A 273 -16.74 -9.17 21.30
CA TRP A 273 -16.86 -7.82 20.75
C TRP A 273 -18.21 -7.59 20.08
N ALA A 274 -18.68 -8.53 19.25
CA ALA A 274 -19.99 -8.42 18.60
C ALA A 274 -21.15 -8.37 19.62
N LEU A 275 -21.04 -9.06 20.75
CA LEU A 275 -22.01 -8.98 21.85
C LEU A 275 -21.95 -7.65 22.58
N GLU A 276 -20.75 -7.16 22.90
CA GLU A 276 -20.55 -5.88 23.58
C GLU A 276 -21.00 -4.71 22.72
N MET A 277 -20.75 -4.76 21.39
CA MET A 277 -21.17 -3.73 20.46
C MET A 277 -22.69 -3.60 20.31
N LYS A 278 -23.45 -4.67 20.60
CA LYS A 278 -24.93 -4.64 20.63
C LYS A 278 -25.47 -3.86 21.83
N ASP A 279 -24.69 -3.72 22.89
CA ASP A 279 -25.01 -2.88 24.03
C ASP A 279 -24.47 -1.47 23.79
N LEU A 280 -25.29 -0.61 23.18
CA LEU A 280 -24.95 0.78 22.90
C LEU A 280 -24.51 1.56 24.16
N THR A 281 -25.04 1.21 25.34
CA THR A 281 -24.67 1.89 26.59
C THR A 281 -23.27 1.47 27.02
N LEU A 282 -22.97 0.17 26.94
CA LEU A 282 -21.63 -0.33 27.21
C LEU A 282 -20.61 0.22 26.21
N MET A 283 -20.97 0.30 24.92
CA MET A 283 -20.12 0.88 23.89
C MET A 283 -19.84 2.36 24.12
N GLU A 284 -20.85 3.15 24.48
CA GLU A 284 -20.67 4.55 24.83
C GLU A 284 -19.65 4.70 25.97
N HIS A 285 -19.78 3.88 27.02
CA HIS A 285 -18.84 3.86 28.14
C HIS A 285 -17.44 3.45 27.69
N LYS A 286 -17.29 2.36 26.92
CA LYS A 286 -15.98 1.90 26.45
C LYS A 286 -15.31 2.91 25.53
N LEU A 287 -16.06 3.53 24.62
CA LEU A 287 -15.54 4.57 23.73
C LEU A 287 -15.09 5.78 24.53
N PHE A 288 -15.88 6.21 25.52
CA PHE A 288 -15.54 7.31 26.40
C PHE A 288 -14.30 7.01 27.25
N ASP A 289 -14.24 5.82 27.87
CA ASP A 289 -13.10 5.37 28.67
C ASP A 289 -11.84 5.27 27.81
N ALA A 290 -11.95 4.68 26.62
CA ALA A 290 -10.85 4.61 25.66
C ALA A 290 -10.38 6.02 25.28
N PHE A 291 -11.28 6.95 24.97
CA PHE A 291 -10.95 8.35 24.67
C PHE A 291 -10.24 9.05 25.83
N LEU A 292 -10.60 8.73 27.07
CA LEU A 292 -9.92 9.26 28.26
C LEU A 292 -8.55 8.62 28.52
N GLU A 293 -8.40 7.33 28.24
CA GLU A 293 -7.20 6.56 28.52
C GLU A 293 -6.14 6.72 27.42
N TYR A 294 -6.57 6.81 26.16
CA TYR A 294 -5.73 6.95 24.97
C TYR A 294 -6.03 8.22 24.17
N PRO A 295 -6.13 9.41 24.79
CA PRO A 295 -6.61 10.62 24.13
C PRO A 295 -5.71 11.06 22.97
N SER A 296 -4.40 10.80 23.05
CA SER A 296 -3.47 11.12 21.97
C SER A 296 -3.59 10.15 20.81
N ARG A 297 -3.61 8.85 21.09
CA ARG A 297 -3.68 7.79 20.07
C ARG A 297 -5.03 7.79 19.37
N ILE A 298 -6.14 7.81 20.10
CA ILE A 298 -7.47 7.83 19.48
C ILE A 298 -7.69 9.12 18.71
N LYS A 299 -7.21 10.26 19.21
CA LYS A 299 -7.30 11.52 18.45
C LYS A 299 -6.43 11.49 17.19
N GLU A 300 -5.28 10.85 17.22
CA GLU A 300 -4.42 10.64 16.06
C GLU A 300 -5.06 9.66 15.08
N ASP A 301 -5.58 8.53 15.53
CA ASP A 301 -6.26 7.52 14.71
C ASP A 301 -7.56 8.06 14.11
N PHE A 302 -8.41 8.74 14.88
CA PHE A 302 -9.61 9.42 14.34
C PHE A 302 -9.25 10.57 13.41
N LYS A 303 -8.17 11.31 13.70
CA LYS A 303 -7.71 12.34 12.79
C LYS A 303 -7.25 11.69 11.49
N THR A 304 -6.45 10.64 11.53
CA THR A 304 -6.02 9.88 10.36
C THR A 304 -7.20 9.30 9.59
N LEU A 305 -8.22 8.77 10.27
CA LEU A 305 -9.43 8.22 9.67
C LEU A 305 -10.29 9.30 9.01
N ILE A 306 -10.59 10.40 9.72
CA ILE A 306 -11.35 11.54 9.16
C ILE A 306 -10.56 12.20 8.04
N ASP A 307 -9.24 12.32 8.20
CA ASP A 307 -8.36 12.82 7.18
C ASP A 307 -8.27 11.79 6.02
N SER A 308 -8.52 10.50 6.21
CA SER A 308 -8.56 9.54 5.08
C SER A 308 -9.86 9.58 4.24
N PHE A 309 -10.93 10.20 4.76
CA PHE A 309 -12.19 10.49 4.04
C PHE A 309 -12.20 11.90 3.44
#